data_AF-A0A2R6DEN6-F1
#
_entry.id   AF-A0A2R6DEN6-F1
#
_cell.length_a   1.000
_cell.length_b   1.000
_cell.length_c   1.000
_cell.angle_alpha   90.00
_cell.angle_beta   90.00
_cell.angle_gamma   90.00
#
_symmetry.space_group_name_H-M   'P 1'
#
loop_
_entity.id
_entity.type
_entity.pdbx_description
1 polymer ?
#
loop_
_entity_poly.entity_id
_entity_poly.type
_entity_poly.pdbx_seq_one_letter_code
_entity_poly.pdbx_strand_id
1 'polypeptide(L)' 'MPTPFVATAPDDITGVLVLVAAIVLQFPIYQLCGIDTSDFGTKDQLYVGFMTFTLWFVTWGILMTAGV' A
#
# COMPACT_ATOMS: atom_id res chain seq x y z
N MET A 1 -22.61 -1.63 15.56
CA MET A 1 -22.17 -0.98 14.29
C MET A 1 -20.70 -1.29 14.11
N PRO A 2 -20.21 -1.73 12.93
CA PRO A 2 -18.78 -1.83 12.70
C PRO A 2 -18.19 -0.43 12.85
N THR A 3 -17.17 -0.28 13.68
CA THR A 3 -16.45 0.98 13.79
C THR A 3 -15.85 1.32 12.43
N PRO A 4 -16.06 2.54 11.89
CA PRO A 4 -15.45 2.93 10.63
C PRO A 4 -13.92 2.83 10.75
N PHE A 5 -13.24 2.33 9.71
CA PHE A 5 -11.78 2.28 9.60
C PHE A 5 -11.23 3.69 9.32
N VAL A 6 -11.47 4.61 10.26
CA VAL A 6 -11.04 6.00 10.21
C VAL A 6 -9.93 6.16 11.23
N ALA A 7 -8.81 6.77 10.81
CA ALA A 7 -7.74 7.11 11.72
C ALA A 7 -8.25 8.13 12.76
N THR A 8 -8.17 7.80 14.04
CA THR A 8 -8.75 8.62 15.12
C THR A 8 -7.71 9.29 16.01
N ALA A 9 -6.47 8.80 16.00
CA ALA A 9 -5.37 9.29 16.84
C ALA A 9 -4.03 9.30 16.09
N PRO A 10 -3.00 10.04 16.55
CA PRO A 10 -1.69 10.11 15.90
C PRO A 10 -0.91 8.79 15.89
N ASP A 11 -1.17 7.91 16.84
CA ASP A 11 -0.58 6.57 16.97
C ASP A 11 -1.35 5.48 16.19
N ASP A 12 -2.39 5.88 15.46
CA ASP A 12 -3.24 4.97 14.72
C ASP A 12 -2.52 4.39 13.48
N ILE A 13 -2.44 3.07 13.41
CA ILE A 13 -1.75 2.35 12.33
C ILE A 13 -2.62 2.15 11.08
N THR A 14 -3.84 2.70 11.04
CA THR A 14 -4.80 2.51 9.94
C THR A 14 -4.18 2.81 8.57
N GLY A 15 -3.38 3.88 8.44
CA GLY A 15 -2.70 4.21 7.18
C GLY A 15 -1.67 3.15 6.73
N VAL A 16 -0.97 2.53 7.69
CA VAL A 16 -0.03 1.43 7.44
C VAL A 16 -0.77 0.16 7.04
N LEU A 17 -1.92 -0.12 7.66
CA LEU A 17 -2.77 -1.26 7.28
C LEU A 17 -3.29 -1.11 5.84
N VAL A 18 -3.66 0.09 5.43
CA VAL A 18 -4.06 0.38 4.03
C VAL A 18 -2.91 0.12 3.06
N LEU A 19 -1.68 0.54 3.41
CA LEU A 19 -0.50 0.26 2.60
C LEU A 19 -0.25 -1.25 2.45
N VAL A 20 -0.27 -2.00 3.55
CA VAL A 20 -0.06 -3.45 3.54
C VAL A 20 -1.15 -4.14 2.71
N ALA A 21 -2.41 -3.74 2.89
CA ALA A 21 -3.51 -4.24 2.09
C ALA A 21 -3.28 -3.94 0.59
N ALA A 22 -2.87 -2.72 0.23
CA ALA A 22 -2.58 -2.37 -1.15
C ALA A 22 -1.47 -3.23 -1.77
N ILE A 23 -0.38 -3.49 -1.04
CA ILE A 23 0.72 -4.36 -1.49
C ILE A 23 0.22 -5.80 -1.70
N VAL A 24 -0.55 -6.36 -0.76
CA VAL A 24 -1.05 -7.74 -0.88
C VAL A 24 -2.06 -7.85 -2.02
N LEU A 25 -2.93 -6.86 -2.21
CA LEU A 25 -3.98 -6.86 -3.23
C LEU A 25 -3.43 -6.65 -4.65
N GLN A 26 -2.21 -6.12 -4.79
CA GLN A 26 -1.54 -6.03 -6.09
C GLN A 26 -1.26 -7.40 -6.71
N PHE A 27 -0.86 -8.40 -5.92
CA PHE A 27 -0.55 -9.75 -6.44
C PHE A 27 -1.76 -10.44 -7.13
N PRO A 28 -2.97 -10.50 -6.52
CA PRO A 28 -4.14 -11.03 -7.22
C PRO A 28 -4.57 -10.14 -8.39
N ILE A 29 -4.41 -8.81 -8.32
CA ILE A 29 -4.66 -7.93 -9.48
C ILE A 29 -3.73 -8.31 -10.65
N TYR A 30 -2.44 -8.52 -10.40
CA TYR A 30 -1.47 -8.93 -11.42
C TYR A 30 -1.86 -10.27 -12.06
N GLN A 31 -2.29 -11.24 -11.24
CA GLN A 31 -2.79 -12.53 -11.75
C GLN A 31 -4.02 -12.36 -12.64
N LEU A 32 -4.97 -11.50 -12.25
CA LEU A 32 -6.15 -11.19 -13.06
C LEU A 32 -5.79 -10.49 -14.38
N CYS A 33 -4.71 -9.70 -14.40
CA CYS A 33 -4.17 -9.10 -15.61
C CYS A 33 -3.36 -10.08 -16.48
N GLY A 34 -3.23 -11.35 -16.09
CA GLY A 34 -2.49 -12.37 -16.82
C GLY A 34 -0.99 -12.37 -16.55
N ILE A 35 -0.51 -11.67 -15.51
CA ILE A 35 0.88 -11.70 -15.07
C ILE A 35 1.04 -12.86 -14.08
N ASP A 36 1.90 -13.81 -14.41
CA ASP A 36 2.23 -14.90 -13.50
C ASP A 36 3.15 -14.40 -12.38
N THR A 37 2.56 -14.21 -11.20
CA THR A 37 3.28 -13.80 -9.99
C THR A 37 3.91 -14.97 -9.24
N SER A 38 3.67 -16.22 -9.66
CA SER A 38 4.26 -17.41 -9.00
C SER A 38 5.75 -17.56 -9.27
N ASP A 39 6.24 -16.99 -10.38
CA ASP A 39 7.65 -16.98 -10.78
C ASP A 39 8.41 -15.75 -10.25
N PHE A 40 7.75 -14.88 -9.46
CA PHE A 40 8.39 -13.70 -8.90
C PHE A 40 9.43 -14.09 -7.87
N GLY A 41 10.67 -13.64 -8.08
CA GLY A 41 11.73 -13.80 -7.11
C GLY A 41 11.58 -12.80 -5.95
N THR A 42 12.40 -12.99 -4.91
CA THR A 42 12.45 -12.09 -3.75
C THR A 42 12.69 -10.63 -4.15
N LYS A 43 13.53 -10.39 -5.16
CA LYS A 43 13.81 -9.04 -5.66
C LYS A 43 12.55 -8.37 -6.23
N ASP A 44 11.74 -9.12 -6.98
CA ASP A 44 10.55 -8.60 -7.65
C ASP A 44 9.46 -8.25 -6.64
N GLN A 45 9.28 -9.11 -5.63
CA GLN A 45 8.36 -8.85 -4.51
C GLN A 45 8.81 -7.64 -3.68
N LEU A 46 10.11 -7.51 -3.39
CA LEU A 46 10.65 -6.34 -2.70
C LEU A 46 10.47 -5.07 -3.52
N TYR A 47 10.64 -5.15 -4.85
CA TYR A 47 10.42 -4.02 -5.73
C TYR A 47 8.97 -3.55 -5.68
N VAL A 48 8.00 -4.46 -5.82
CA VAL A 48 6.56 -4.15 -5.73
C VAL A 48 6.21 -3.48 -4.41
N GLY A 49 6.66 -4.07 -3.28
CA GLY A 49 6.43 -3.52 -1.95
C GLY A 49 7.06 -2.14 -1.75
N PHE A 50 8.34 -1.99 -2.13
CA PHE A 50 9.08 -0.75 -1.98
C PHE A 50 8.57 0.37 -2.87
N MET A 51 8.23 0.09 -4.13
CA MET A 51 7.68 1.09 -5.05
C MET A 51 6.32 1.57 -4.57
N THR A 52 5.48 0.67 -4.06
CA THR A 52 4.18 1.02 -3.48
C THR A 52 4.31 1.84 -2.21
N PHE A 53 5.24 1.47 -1.31
CA PHE A 53 5.58 2.28 -0.14
C PHE A 53 6.08 3.67 -0.53
N THR A 54 6.98 3.75 -1.52
CA THR A 54 7.55 5.03 -1.98
C THR A 54 6.46 5.95 -2.51
N LEU A 55 5.57 5.43 -3.36
CA LEU A 55 4.43 6.19 -3.88
C LEU A 55 3.54 6.68 -2.74
N TRP A 56 3.12 5.79 -1.83
CA TRP A 56 2.28 6.14 -0.69
C TRP A 56 2.95 7.23 0.18
N PHE A 57 4.21 7.03 0.55
CA PHE A 57 4.96 7.94 1.42
C PHE A 57 5.13 9.33 0.78
N VAL A 58 5.51 9.39 -0.51
CA VAL A 58 5.66 10.65 -1.23
C VAL A 58 4.31 11.37 -1.39
N THR A 59 3.24 10.64 -1.73
CA THR A 59 1.91 11.22 -1.83
C THR A 59 1.46 11.86 -0.51
N TRP A 60 1.62 11.17 0.62
CA TRP A 60 1.30 11.76 1.93
C TRP A 60 2.20 12.93 2.27
N GLY A 61 3.50 12.83 1.99
CA GLY A 61 4.44 13.94 2.16
C GLY A 61 4.01 15.19 1.40
N ILE A 62 3.56 15.03 0.14
CA ILE A 62 3.03 16.12 -0.66
C ILE A 62 1.73 16.66 -0.06
N LEU A 63 0.76 15.81 0.27
CA LEU A 63 -0.52 16.27 0.83
C LEU A 63 -0.32 17.06 2.12
N MET A 64 0.56 16.61 3.01
CA MET A 64 0.88 17.28 4.27
C MET A 64 1.66 18.59 4.06
N THR A 65 2.50 18.68 3.02
CA THR A 65 3.32 19.87 2.75
C THR A 65 2.57 20.91 1.91
N ALA A 66 1.67 20.46 1.04
CA ALA A 66 0.84 21.32 0.19
C ALA A 66 -0.24 22.08 0.97
N GLY A 67 -0.52 21.67 2.22
CA GLY A 67 -1.38 22.41 3.14
C GLY A 67 -2.87 22.40 2.79
N VAL A 68 -3.35 21.34 2.13
CA VAL A 68 -4.80 21.05 1.98
C VAL A 68 -5.39 20.46 3.26
#